data_AF-A0A9W6WIQ5-F1
#
_entry.id   AF-A0A9W6WIQ5-F1
#
_cell.length_a   1.000
_cell.length_b   1.000
_cell.length_c   1.000
_cell.angle_alpha   90.00
_cell.angle_beta   90.00
_cell.angle_gamma   90.00
#
_symmetry.space_group_name_H-M   'P 1'
#
loop_
_entity.id
_entity.type
_entity.pdbx_description
1 polymer ?
#
loop_
_entity_poly.entity_id
_entity_poly.type
_entity_poly.pdbx_seq_one_letter_code
_entity_poly.pdbx_strand_id
1 'polypeptide(L)'
;MDPFEARIYFSKQLSSLTPSKLAAQECSRFLIRNHDLQEDLHSVILETLSLVDLNIRINILQFLEELIELCSLESNQPYIKNIYRDIYLILTKVMPSSNTILQTKTSSLNNTRNNNDNNNKVDDKVDFRGLTNLNSVYPILCNISKNFKDLENYKERFNSNLLTDKELKLINDNKKFDDSNLYNLESIFLKIGEFNNNMDVDIENNENLNSLHQAWEFLIGKKLQSQYERRMIDKQFLENSETVPLTTTDSHPDSIDEDDDSGKVIKTAAAAIEAMGNLPNLTNQKQVQQQQQAEPTALSSSASLASPQVLVLSHKQQLMRIEADRERQKRGKENLWVVERPDGKFSYNEFLNIYNRFDAFNKESDMNIINELNELYTTCKPFMAPVTSSTPSSASKEHPPSYSKRPMPQYKRSKI
;
A
#
# COMPACT_ATOMS: atom_id res chain seq x y z
N MET A 1 8.26 29.98 9.70
CA MET A 1 6.84 29.99 10.11
C MET A 1 6.81 29.93 11.62
N ASP A 2 5.81 30.51 12.29
CA ASP A 2 5.69 30.40 13.75
C ASP A 2 5.39 28.92 14.15
N PRO A 3 5.93 28.40 15.28
CA PRO A 3 5.71 27.00 15.67
C PRO A 3 4.25 26.59 15.80
N PHE A 4 3.39 27.48 16.33
CA PHE A 4 1.98 27.19 16.51
C PHE A 4 1.24 27.10 15.17
N GLU A 5 1.53 28.07 14.28
CA GLU A 5 0.98 28.10 12.94
C GLU A 5 1.40 26.85 12.15
N ALA A 6 2.68 26.49 12.22
CA ALA A 6 3.23 25.32 11.54
C ALA A 6 2.57 24.02 12.03
N ARG A 7 2.32 23.89 13.34
CA ARG A 7 1.65 22.73 13.93
C ARG A 7 0.22 22.57 13.40
N ILE A 8 -0.58 23.64 13.42
CA ILE A 8 -1.97 23.59 12.95
C ILE A 8 -2.02 23.24 11.47
N TYR A 9 -1.19 23.91 10.67
CA TYR A 9 -1.10 23.66 9.24
C TYR A 9 -0.72 22.20 8.95
N PHE A 10 0.32 21.70 9.60
CA PHE A 10 0.82 20.35 9.36
C PHE A 10 -0.13 19.26 9.85
N SER A 11 -0.76 19.45 11.02
CA SER A 11 -1.78 18.52 11.52
C SER A 11 -2.96 18.40 10.54
N LYS A 12 -3.44 19.52 10.00
CA LYS A 12 -4.50 19.52 8.98
C LYS A 12 -4.07 18.77 7.71
N GLN A 13 -2.85 19.04 7.23
CA GLN A 13 -2.28 18.34 6.06
C GLN A 13 -2.17 16.82 6.29
N LEU A 14 -1.60 16.39 7.42
CA LEU A 14 -1.48 14.96 7.75
C LEU A 14 -2.83 14.27 7.93
N SER A 15 -3.79 14.94 8.56
CA SER A 15 -5.13 14.37 8.82
C SER A 15 -5.96 14.13 7.56
N SER A 16 -5.57 14.72 6.43
CA SER A 16 -6.24 14.57 5.14
C SER A 16 -5.33 13.96 4.07
N LEU A 17 -4.21 13.37 4.49
CA LEU A 17 -3.17 12.89 3.59
C LEU A 17 -3.70 11.77 2.69
N THR A 18 -3.53 11.96 1.38
CA THR A 18 -3.89 10.98 0.35
C THR A 18 -2.69 10.07 0.04
N PRO A 19 -2.88 8.88 -0.56
CA PRO A 19 -1.77 8.00 -0.96
C PRO A 19 -0.98 8.51 -2.18
N SER A 20 -1.32 9.69 -2.71
CA SER A 20 -0.67 10.28 -3.87
C SER A 20 0.81 10.59 -3.59
N LYS A 21 1.68 10.30 -4.57
CA LYS A 21 3.10 10.65 -4.47
C LYS A 21 3.34 12.15 -4.34
N LEU A 22 2.57 12.95 -5.07
CA LEU A 22 2.69 14.40 -5.00
C LEU A 22 2.34 14.93 -3.60
N ALA A 23 1.27 14.42 -2.98
CA ALA A 23 0.85 14.81 -1.65
C ALA A 23 1.91 14.49 -0.59
N ALA A 24 2.51 13.29 -0.65
CA ALA A 24 3.62 12.92 0.23
C ALA A 24 4.82 13.87 0.04
N GLN A 25 5.20 14.18 -1.20
CA GLN A 25 6.32 15.07 -1.48
C GLN A 25 6.09 16.51 -1.02
N GLU A 26 4.88 17.04 -1.16
CA GLU A 26 4.53 18.37 -0.66
C GLU A 26 4.64 18.45 0.87
N CYS A 27 4.14 17.44 1.58
CA CYS A 27 4.33 17.31 3.02
C CYS A 27 5.81 17.23 3.40
N SER A 28 6.60 16.41 2.70
CA SER A 28 8.04 16.27 2.98
C SER A 28 8.80 17.57 2.75
N ARG A 29 8.52 18.28 1.66
CA ARG A 29 9.13 19.60 1.38
C ARG A 29 8.77 20.63 2.44
N PHE A 30 7.55 20.61 2.95
CA PHE A 30 7.15 21.48 4.07
C PHE A 30 7.99 21.22 5.33
N LEU A 31 8.25 19.95 5.66
CA LEU A 31 9.06 19.57 6.82
C LEU A 31 10.51 20.00 6.67
N ILE A 32 11.10 19.74 5.50
CA ILE A 32 12.49 20.12 5.20
C ILE A 32 12.65 21.64 5.26
N ARG A 33 11.69 22.40 4.71
CA ARG A 33 11.72 23.86 4.77
C ARG A 33 11.63 24.43 6.20
N ASN A 34 10.97 23.72 7.10
CA ASN A 34 10.82 24.11 8.49
C ASN A 34 11.58 23.16 9.44
N HIS A 35 12.77 22.69 9.03
CA HIS A 35 13.55 21.72 9.80
C HIS A 35 13.95 22.22 11.20
N ASP A 36 13.98 23.54 11.41
CA ASP A 36 14.23 24.16 12.71
C ASP A 36 13.21 23.72 13.77
N LEU A 37 12.01 23.34 13.34
CA LEU A 37 10.90 22.89 14.18
C LEU A 37 10.78 21.37 14.25
N GLN A 38 11.85 20.63 13.94
CA GLN A 38 11.75 19.18 13.71
C GLN A 38 11.20 18.37 14.89
N GLU A 39 11.53 18.75 16.14
CA GLU A 39 11.05 18.07 17.34
C GLU A 39 9.54 18.27 17.51
N ASP A 40 9.07 19.50 17.33
CA ASP A 40 7.65 19.83 17.41
C ASP A 40 6.87 19.14 16.29
N LEU A 41 7.33 19.24 15.04
CA LEU A 41 6.65 18.64 13.89
C LEU A 41 6.67 17.11 13.93
N HIS A 42 7.73 16.48 14.45
CA HIS A 42 7.75 15.04 14.69
C HIS A 42 6.71 14.61 15.73
N SER A 43 6.53 15.39 16.81
CA SER A 43 5.47 15.12 17.79
C SER A 43 4.07 15.15 17.17
N VAL A 44 3.83 16.05 16.19
CA VAL A 44 2.56 16.14 15.44
C VAL A 44 2.29 14.88 14.61
N ILE A 45 3.33 14.25 14.05
CA ILE A 45 3.19 12.98 13.32
C ILE A 45 2.64 11.91 14.26
N LEU A 46 3.27 11.76 15.43
CA LEU A 46 2.87 10.76 16.42
C LEU A 46 1.47 11.02 16.98
N GLU A 47 1.12 12.27 17.24
CA GLU A 47 -0.22 12.66 17.68
C GLU A 47 -1.26 12.34 16.61
N THR A 48 -1.03 12.77 15.37
CA THR A 48 -1.98 12.59 14.26
C THR A 48 -2.22 11.11 13.96
N LEU A 49 -1.18 10.27 14.02
CA LEU A 49 -1.31 8.81 13.88
C LEU A 49 -2.30 8.18 14.87
N SER A 50 -2.44 8.74 16.07
CA SER A 50 -3.41 8.25 17.06
C SER A 50 -4.85 8.69 16.75
N LEU A 51 -5.03 9.81 16.07
CA LEU A 51 -6.33 10.47 15.86
C LEU A 51 -7.03 10.02 14.56
N VAL A 52 -6.27 9.60 13.56
CA VAL A 52 -6.80 9.28 12.22
C VAL A 52 -7.12 7.78 12.07
N ASP A 53 -7.92 7.45 11.05
CA ASP A 53 -8.27 6.07 10.72
C ASP A 53 -7.12 5.29 10.07
N LEU A 54 -7.24 3.96 10.03
CA LEU A 54 -6.19 3.04 9.55
C LEU A 54 -5.73 3.33 8.11
N ASN A 55 -6.58 3.90 7.24
CA ASN A 55 -6.21 4.25 5.88
C ASN A 55 -5.28 5.47 5.85
N ILE A 56 -5.57 6.50 6.65
CA ILE A 56 -4.70 7.66 6.72
C ILE A 56 -3.38 7.29 7.42
N ARG A 57 -3.41 6.40 8.43
CA ARG A 57 -2.17 5.93 9.09
C ARG A 57 -1.18 5.29 8.12
N ILE A 58 -1.65 4.47 7.18
CA ILE A 58 -0.77 3.88 6.16
C ILE A 58 -0.27 4.94 5.15
N ASN A 59 -1.10 5.95 4.82
CA ASN A 59 -0.65 7.08 4.00
C ASN A 59 0.46 7.88 4.70
N ILE A 60 0.34 8.08 6.01
CA ILE A 60 1.38 8.73 6.83
C ILE A 60 2.68 7.91 6.79
N LEU A 61 2.61 6.58 6.97
CA LEU A 61 3.80 5.73 6.87
C LEU A 61 4.48 5.83 5.49
N GLN A 62 3.67 5.87 4.41
CA GLN A 62 4.18 6.06 3.05
C GLN A 62 4.79 7.45 2.83
N PHE A 63 4.25 8.48 3.49
CA PHE A 63 4.87 9.81 3.51
C PHE A 63 6.23 9.79 4.23
N LEU A 64 6.35 9.07 5.35
CA LEU A 64 7.62 8.96 6.08
C LEU A 64 8.71 8.29 5.24
N GLU A 65 8.37 7.30 4.43
CA GLU A 65 9.28 6.71 3.44
C GLU A 65 9.83 7.77 2.48
N GLU A 66 8.95 8.58 1.87
CA GLU A 66 9.36 9.66 0.96
C GLU A 66 10.17 10.74 1.68
N LEU A 67 9.82 11.06 2.93
CA LEU A 67 10.55 12.01 3.76
C LEU A 67 11.98 11.54 4.03
N ILE A 68 12.18 10.26 4.38
CA ILE A 68 13.52 9.69 4.58
C ILE A 68 14.34 9.80 3.30
N GLU A 69 13.76 9.48 2.14
CA GLU A 69 14.44 9.58 0.85
C GLU A 69 14.89 11.01 0.54
N LEU A 70 14.02 12.00 0.74
CA LEU A 70 14.35 13.41 0.51
C LEU A 70 15.35 13.96 1.54
N CYS A 71 15.18 13.64 2.83
CA CYS A 71 16.11 14.06 3.88
C CYS A 71 17.51 13.45 3.71
N SER A 72 17.62 12.27 3.08
CA SER A 72 18.92 11.62 2.83
C SER A 72 19.80 12.40 1.85
N LEU A 73 19.19 13.28 1.03
CA LEU A 73 19.89 14.16 0.10
C LEU A 73 20.37 15.47 0.76
N GLU A 74 19.84 15.81 1.93
CA GLU A 74 20.17 17.02 2.67
C GLU A 74 21.35 16.80 3.62
N SER A 75 22.22 17.80 3.79
CA SER A 75 23.45 17.66 4.60
C SER A 75 23.17 17.35 6.08
N ASN A 76 22.09 17.90 6.62
CA ASN A 76 21.75 17.79 8.04
C ASN A 76 20.84 16.60 8.36
N GLN A 77 20.35 15.88 7.35
CA GLN A 77 19.48 14.70 7.48
C GLN A 77 18.37 14.87 8.55
N PRO A 78 17.57 15.94 8.48
CA PRO A 78 16.60 16.25 9.53
C PRO A 78 15.55 15.13 9.61
N TYR A 79 14.93 14.96 10.78
CA TYR A 79 13.90 13.96 11.08
C TYR A 79 14.33 12.48 11.04
N ILE A 80 15.37 12.09 10.30
CA ILE A 80 15.75 10.69 10.08
C ILE A 80 15.96 9.94 11.40
N LYS A 81 16.73 10.53 12.34
CA LYS A 81 16.99 9.92 13.65
C LYS A 81 15.70 9.71 14.46
N ASN A 82 14.82 10.71 14.49
CA ASN A 82 13.56 10.64 15.23
C ASN A 82 12.60 9.60 14.64
N ILE A 83 12.57 9.48 13.30
CA ILE A 83 11.77 8.47 12.61
C ILE A 83 12.29 7.06 12.92
N TYR A 84 13.60 6.82 12.83
CA TYR A 84 14.15 5.50 13.15
C TYR A 84 13.98 5.11 14.61
N ARG A 85 14.20 6.04 15.54
CA ARG A 85 13.96 5.82 16.97
C ARG A 85 12.51 5.39 17.23
N ASP A 86 11.54 6.03 16.59
CA ASP A 86 10.13 5.83 16.86
C ASP A 86 9.44 4.87 15.86
N ILE A 87 10.19 4.21 14.96
CA ILE A 87 9.62 3.41 13.87
C ILE A 87 8.75 2.25 14.38
N TYR A 88 9.19 1.56 15.44
CA TYR A 88 8.38 0.54 16.10
C TYR A 88 7.06 1.13 16.63
N LEU A 89 7.12 2.27 17.33
CA LEU A 89 5.93 2.96 17.85
C LEU A 89 4.99 3.39 16.72
N ILE A 90 5.53 3.86 15.60
CA ILE A 90 4.75 4.21 14.41
C ILE A 90 4.03 2.97 13.87
N LEU A 91 4.73 1.83 13.73
CA LEU A 91 4.13 0.59 13.25
C LEU A 91 3.03 0.05 14.16
N THR A 92 3.19 0.14 15.49
CA THR A 92 2.14 -0.29 16.43
C THR A 92 0.87 0.57 16.29
N LYS A 93 0.99 1.83 15.89
CA LYS A 93 -0.17 2.69 15.56
C LYS A 93 -0.77 2.35 14.20
N VAL A 94 0.06 2.05 13.20
CA VAL A 94 -0.40 1.68 11.85
C VAL A 94 -1.08 0.30 11.83
N MET A 95 -0.64 -0.62 12.69
CA MET A 95 -1.21 -1.97 12.88
C MET A 95 -1.54 -2.18 14.38
N PRO A 96 -2.67 -1.64 14.87
CA PRO A 96 -3.03 -1.69 16.30
C PRO A 96 -3.45 -3.08 16.78
N SER A 97 -3.39 -3.30 18.10
CA SER A 97 -3.71 -4.58 18.74
C SER A 97 -5.18 -4.91 18.61
N SER A 98 -5.47 -6.21 18.56
CA SER A 98 -6.82 -6.72 18.60
C SER A 98 -7.62 -6.27 19.83
N ASN A 99 -6.93 -6.14 20.97
CA ASN A 99 -7.55 -5.84 22.25
C ASN A 99 -7.86 -4.35 22.44
N THR A 100 -7.03 -3.44 21.90
CA THR A 100 -7.31 -1.99 21.88
C THR A 100 -8.62 -1.68 21.14
N ILE A 101 -8.97 -2.52 20.17
CA ILE A 101 -10.17 -2.39 19.33
C ILE A 101 -11.44 -2.85 20.08
N LEU A 102 -11.32 -3.74 21.06
CA LEU A 102 -12.44 -4.24 21.86
C LEU A 102 -12.78 -3.34 23.05
N GLN A 103 -11.79 -2.71 23.70
CA GLN A 103 -12.00 -1.81 24.84
C GLN A 103 -12.75 -0.51 24.46
N THR A 104 -12.59 -0.04 23.23
CA THR A 104 -13.36 1.12 22.71
C THR A 104 -14.85 0.80 22.55
N LYS A 105 -15.21 -0.46 22.22
CA LYS A 105 -16.60 -0.90 22.13
C LYS A 105 -17.29 -1.01 23.50
N THR A 106 -16.62 -1.57 24.51
CA THR A 106 -17.21 -1.77 25.85
C THR A 106 -17.50 -0.43 26.55
N SER A 107 -16.62 0.56 26.36
CA SER A 107 -16.77 1.92 26.90
C SER A 107 -17.96 2.66 26.27
N SER A 108 -18.23 2.45 24.97
CA SER A 108 -19.35 3.08 24.27
C SER A 108 -20.70 2.42 24.58
N LEU A 109 -20.74 1.12 24.87
CA LEU A 109 -21.96 0.40 25.25
C LEU A 109 -22.37 0.67 26.71
N ASN A 110 -21.40 0.87 27.60
CA ASN A 110 -21.67 1.10 29.02
C ASN A 110 -22.27 2.49 29.29
N ASN A 111 -22.21 3.43 28.34
CA ASN A 111 -22.91 4.72 28.45
C ASN A 111 -24.40 4.65 28.03
N THR A 112 -24.88 3.50 27.52
CA THR A 112 -26.28 3.31 27.08
C THR A 112 -27.02 2.22 27.88
N ARG A 113 -26.40 1.63 28.91
CA ARG A 113 -27.05 0.64 29.78
C ARG A 113 -27.63 1.28 31.04
N ASN A 114 -28.71 2.03 30.84
CA ASN A 114 -29.78 2.18 31.82
C ASN A 114 -31.09 1.95 31.06
N ASN A 115 -31.38 0.69 30.71
CA ASN A 115 -32.72 0.15 30.58
C ASN A 115 -32.62 -1.37 30.42
N ASN A 116 -33.37 -2.05 31.29
CA ASN A 116 -33.57 -3.49 31.29
C ASN A 116 -34.16 -3.92 29.95
N ASP A 117 -33.45 -4.78 29.23
CA ASP A 117 -34.05 -5.87 28.47
C ASP A 117 -32.97 -6.91 28.14
N ASN A 118 -33.01 -8.01 28.89
CA ASN A 118 -32.26 -9.22 28.62
C ASN A 118 -32.95 -9.96 27.48
N ASN A 119 -32.35 -9.98 26.29
CA ASN A 119 -32.35 -11.09 25.31
C ASN A 119 -31.95 -10.62 23.90
N ASN A 120 -30.75 -10.06 23.74
CA ASN A 120 -30.13 -9.98 22.42
C ASN A 120 -28.78 -10.68 22.47
N LYS A 121 -28.76 -11.87 21.87
CA LYS A 121 -27.58 -12.63 21.48
C LYS A 121 -26.73 -11.68 20.63
N VAL A 122 -25.69 -11.11 21.21
CA VAL A 122 -24.73 -10.28 20.47
C VAL A 122 -24.02 -11.22 19.52
N ASP A 123 -24.34 -11.15 18.23
CA ASP A 123 -23.57 -11.84 17.19
C ASP A 123 -22.13 -11.31 17.24
N ASP A 124 -21.23 -12.12 17.81
CA ASP A 124 -19.78 -11.89 17.96
C ASP A 124 -19.02 -11.88 16.61
N LYS A 125 -19.65 -11.49 15.51
CA LYS A 125 -18.96 -11.20 14.25
C LYS A 125 -18.29 -9.82 14.34
N VAL A 126 -17.26 -9.73 15.18
CA VAL A 126 -16.34 -8.60 15.16
C VAL A 126 -15.43 -8.79 13.95
N ASP A 127 -15.79 -8.13 12.84
CA ASP A 127 -14.92 -7.97 11.66
C ASP A 127 -13.60 -7.34 12.11
N PHE A 128 -12.62 -8.21 12.37
CA PHE A 128 -11.34 -7.82 12.89
C PHE A 128 -10.43 -7.37 11.73
N ARG A 129 -10.15 -6.06 11.66
CA ARG A 129 -9.43 -5.44 10.52
C ARG A 129 -8.03 -4.93 10.87
N GLY A 130 -7.41 -5.45 11.95
CA GLY A 130 -6.08 -5.01 12.41
C GLY A 130 -4.93 -5.28 11.43
N LEU A 131 -5.13 -6.20 10.48
CA LEU A 131 -4.10 -6.64 9.53
C LEU A 131 -4.25 -6.05 8.12
N THR A 132 -5.22 -5.18 7.86
CA THR A 132 -5.45 -4.63 6.50
C THR A 132 -4.25 -3.88 5.94
N ASN A 133 -3.42 -3.31 6.82
CA ASN A 133 -2.22 -2.57 6.45
C ASN A 133 -0.98 -3.46 6.23
N LEU A 134 -0.99 -4.73 6.66
CA LEU A 134 0.19 -5.60 6.68
C LEU A 134 0.90 -5.68 5.33
N ASN A 135 0.15 -5.93 4.26
CA ASN A 135 0.70 -6.08 2.91
C ASN A 135 1.33 -4.78 2.39
N SER A 136 0.82 -3.61 2.80
CA SER A 136 1.37 -2.32 2.40
C SER A 136 2.56 -1.91 3.27
N VAL A 137 2.57 -2.28 4.55
CA VAL A 137 3.67 -1.98 5.48
C VAL A 137 4.96 -2.67 5.05
N TYR A 138 4.90 -3.93 4.60
CA TYR A 138 6.08 -4.70 4.19
C TYR A 138 6.97 -3.98 3.14
N PRO A 139 6.47 -3.60 1.95
CA PRO A 139 7.30 -2.91 0.96
C PRO A 139 7.78 -1.54 1.44
N ILE A 140 6.97 -0.82 2.23
CA ILE A 140 7.38 0.47 2.81
C ILE A 140 8.55 0.27 3.79
N LEU A 141 8.47 -0.73 4.67
CA LEU A 141 9.54 -1.01 5.64
C LEU A 141 10.80 -1.52 4.94
N CYS A 142 10.69 -2.30 3.86
CA CYS A 142 11.82 -2.65 2.99
C CYS A 142 12.53 -1.39 2.46
N ASN A 143 11.77 -0.40 2.01
CA ASN A 143 12.33 0.84 1.47
C ASN A 143 12.95 1.73 2.54
N ILE A 144 12.33 1.84 3.71
CA ILE A 144 12.91 2.50 4.89
C ILE A 144 14.21 1.81 5.31
N SER A 145 14.27 0.48 5.21
CA SER A 145 15.40 -0.34 5.66
C SER A 145 16.45 -0.60 4.58
N LYS A 146 16.50 0.15 3.46
CA LYS A 146 17.41 -0.11 2.33
C LYS A 146 18.88 -0.32 2.72
N ASN A 147 19.34 0.39 3.75
CA ASN A 147 20.73 0.34 4.24
C ASN A 147 20.92 -0.57 5.48
N PHE A 148 19.90 -1.36 5.84
CA PHE A 148 19.91 -2.23 7.01
C PHE A 148 20.55 -3.58 6.66
N LYS A 149 21.57 -3.99 7.43
CA LYS A 149 22.38 -5.18 7.13
C LYS A 149 21.56 -6.47 7.13
N ASP A 150 20.65 -6.62 8.09
CA ASP A 150 19.87 -7.85 8.29
C ASP A 150 18.58 -7.91 7.45
N LEU A 151 18.38 -6.95 6.54
CA LEU A 151 17.17 -6.84 5.74
C LEU A 151 16.83 -8.12 4.98
N GLU A 152 17.82 -8.77 4.36
CA GLU A 152 17.58 -9.97 3.56
C GLU A 152 17.09 -11.15 4.42
N ASN A 153 17.64 -11.33 5.63
CA ASN A 153 17.17 -12.34 6.57
C ASN A 153 15.69 -12.09 6.94
N TYR A 154 15.33 -10.84 7.20
CA TYR A 154 13.95 -10.48 7.49
C TYR A 154 13.01 -10.66 6.30
N LYS A 155 13.46 -10.39 5.07
CA LYS A 155 12.67 -10.67 3.86
C LYS A 155 12.43 -12.17 3.69
N GLU A 156 13.45 -13.00 3.89
CA GLU A 156 13.30 -14.46 3.83
C GLU A 156 12.32 -14.96 4.89
N ARG A 157 12.48 -14.53 6.14
CA ARG A 157 11.57 -14.86 7.25
C ARG A 157 10.14 -14.39 6.98
N PHE A 158 9.95 -13.18 6.46
CA PHE A 158 8.61 -12.66 6.17
C PHE A 158 7.89 -13.49 5.09
N ASN A 159 8.64 -14.00 4.12
CA ASN A 159 8.10 -14.79 3.02
C ASN A 159 7.99 -16.29 3.32
N SER A 160 8.52 -16.75 4.45
CA SER A 160 8.44 -18.15 4.87
C SER A 160 7.13 -18.47 5.61
N ASN A 161 6.92 -19.77 5.89
CA ASN A 161 5.86 -20.20 6.80
C ASN A 161 6.34 -20.08 8.25
N LEU A 162 5.69 -19.22 9.03
CA LEU A 162 6.06 -18.93 10.42
C LEU A 162 5.31 -19.81 11.43
N LEU A 163 4.30 -20.58 10.99
CA LEU A 163 3.52 -21.43 11.88
C LEU A 163 4.35 -22.62 12.36
N THR A 164 4.56 -22.73 13.67
CA THR A 164 5.18 -23.88 14.31
C THR A 164 4.10 -24.86 14.81
N ASP A 165 4.54 -26.04 15.26
CA ASP A 165 3.67 -27.05 15.87
C ASP A 165 2.90 -26.51 17.09
N LYS A 166 3.44 -25.49 17.78
CA LYS A 166 2.76 -24.84 18.90
C LYS A 166 1.53 -24.08 18.43
N GLU A 167 1.68 -23.24 17.40
CA GLU A 167 0.55 -22.49 16.84
C GLU A 167 -0.48 -23.44 16.22
N LEU A 168 -0.04 -24.49 15.51
CA LEU A 168 -0.94 -25.48 14.93
C LEU A 168 -1.80 -26.18 15.99
N LYS A 169 -1.23 -26.52 17.15
CA LYS A 169 -2.00 -27.06 18.29
C LYS A 169 -3.04 -26.07 18.81
N LEU A 170 -2.68 -24.79 18.97
CA LEU A 170 -3.62 -23.76 19.42
C LEU A 170 -4.77 -23.55 18.43
N ILE A 171 -4.50 -23.63 17.13
CA ILE A 171 -5.52 -23.57 16.06
C ILE A 171 -6.46 -24.78 16.16
N ASN A 172 -5.92 -25.96 16.38
CA ASN A 172 -6.72 -27.18 16.55
C ASN A 172 -7.61 -27.08 17.80
N ASP A 173 -7.12 -26.46 18.87
CA ASP A 173 -7.87 -26.15 20.09
C ASP A 173 -8.89 -24.99 19.95
N ASN A 174 -9.03 -24.38 18.76
CA ASN A 174 -9.89 -23.21 18.52
C ASN A 174 -9.55 -21.98 19.40
N LYS A 175 -8.29 -21.85 19.84
CA LYS A 175 -7.83 -20.68 20.59
C LYS A 175 -7.57 -19.51 19.65
N LYS A 176 -7.91 -18.28 20.07
CA LYS A 176 -7.57 -17.06 19.32
C LYS A 176 -6.08 -16.76 19.45
N PHE A 177 -5.52 -16.09 18.44
CA PHE A 177 -4.14 -15.61 18.50
C PHE A 177 -4.01 -14.54 19.60
N ASP A 178 -3.03 -14.71 20.49
CA ASP A 178 -2.70 -13.70 21.50
C ASP A 178 -1.61 -12.77 20.94
N ASP A 179 -1.98 -11.54 20.64
CA ASP A 179 -1.08 -10.52 20.11
C ASP A 179 -0.47 -9.61 21.18
N SER A 180 -0.78 -9.81 22.47
CA SER A 180 -0.37 -8.91 23.56
C SER A 180 1.15 -8.74 23.63
N ASN A 181 1.89 -9.82 23.43
CA ASN A 181 3.36 -9.82 23.44
C ASN A 181 3.98 -9.06 22.26
N LEU A 182 3.23 -8.79 21.18
CA LEU A 182 3.72 -8.00 20.06
C LEU A 182 3.82 -6.51 20.39
N TYR A 183 3.12 -6.04 21.42
CA TYR A 183 3.09 -4.63 21.80
C TYR A 183 3.94 -4.33 23.04
N ASN A 184 4.57 -5.36 23.62
CA ASN A 184 5.45 -5.23 24.77
C ASN A 184 6.91 -5.24 24.31
N LEU A 185 7.59 -4.11 24.49
CA LEU A 185 9.00 -3.92 24.12
C LEU A 185 9.94 -4.93 24.79
N GLU A 186 9.69 -5.27 26.05
CA GLU A 186 10.52 -6.20 26.82
C GLU A 186 10.47 -7.62 26.23
N SER A 187 9.31 -8.01 25.72
CA SER A 187 9.12 -9.29 25.01
C SER A 187 9.90 -9.34 23.69
N ILE A 188 10.03 -8.21 23.00
CA ILE A 188 10.75 -8.10 21.73
C ILE A 188 12.25 -8.14 21.98
N PHE A 189 12.75 -7.46 23.02
CA PHE A 189 14.16 -7.50 23.38
C PHE A 189 14.66 -8.92 23.67
N LEU A 190 13.86 -9.74 24.36
CA LEU A 190 14.20 -11.15 24.61
C LEU A 190 14.36 -11.95 23.30
N LYS A 191 13.47 -11.75 22.32
CA LYS A 191 13.56 -12.42 21.00
C LYS A 191 14.78 -11.97 20.20
N ILE A 192 15.11 -10.68 20.25
CA ILE A 192 16.32 -10.15 19.60
C ILE A 192 17.57 -10.76 20.25
N GLY A 193 17.59 -10.89 21.59
CA GLY A 193 18.67 -11.54 22.32
C GLY A 193 18.88 -13.01 21.93
N GLU A 194 17.80 -13.77 21.71
CA GLU A 194 17.88 -15.15 21.22
C GLU A 194 18.48 -15.24 19.81
N PHE A 195 18.20 -14.26 18.94
CA PHE A 195 18.73 -14.18 17.57
C PHE A 195 20.23 -13.81 17.55
N ASN A 196 20.65 -12.96 18.48
CA ASN A 196 22.01 -12.41 18.53
C ASN A 196 23.03 -13.29 19.26
N ASN A 197 22.63 -14.39 19.88
CA ASN A 197 23.56 -15.34 20.53
C ASN A 197 24.54 -16.06 19.57
N ASN A 198 24.53 -15.70 18.28
CA ASN A 198 25.49 -16.17 17.25
C ASN A 198 26.38 -15.04 16.68
N MET A 199 26.35 -13.82 17.21
CA MET A 199 27.26 -12.76 16.77
C MET A 199 27.60 -11.78 17.89
N ASP A 200 28.89 -11.64 18.21
CA ASP A 200 29.42 -10.57 19.05
C ASP A 200 29.14 -9.22 18.37
N VAL A 201 28.05 -8.55 18.79
CA VAL A 201 27.73 -7.19 18.35
C VAL A 201 27.76 -6.29 19.57
N ASP A 202 28.68 -5.33 19.59
CA ASP A 202 28.76 -4.27 20.59
C ASP A 202 27.42 -3.52 20.68
N ILE A 203 26.64 -3.83 21.72
CA ILE A 203 25.24 -3.41 21.92
C ILE A 203 25.10 -1.90 22.18
N GLU A 204 26.19 -1.18 22.48
CA GLU A 204 26.10 0.17 23.05
C GLU A 204 25.93 1.32 22.04
N ASN A 205 26.10 1.12 20.72
CA ASN A 205 26.30 2.28 19.82
C ASN A 205 25.32 2.47 18.64
N ASN A 206 24.14 1.85 18.62
CA ASN A 206 23.17 2.20 17.57
C ASN A 206 21.68 2.00 17.96
N GLU A 207 21.13 2.95 18.73
CA GLU A 207 19.69 3.01 19.10
C GLU A 207 18.76 2.85 17.87
N ASN A 208 19.15 3.39 16.72
CA ASN A 208 18.39 3.28 15.47
C ASN A 208 18.35 1.85 14.93
N LEU A 209 19.48 1.13 15.04
CA LEU A 209 19.58 -0.26 14.59
C LEU A 209 18.67 -1.17 15.44
N ASN A 210 18.67 -0.96 16.75
CA ASN A 210 17.79 -1.69 17.67
C ASN A 210 16.31 -1.40 17.37
N SER A 211 15.97 -0.15 17.07
CA SER A 211 14.60 0.26 16.74
C SER A 211 14.09 -0.36 15.43
N LEU A 212 14.97 -0.50 14.43
CA LEU A 212 14.66 -1.21 13.18
C LEU A 212 14.45 -2.71 13.39
N HIS A 213 15.31 -3.38 14.18
CA HIS A 213 15.11 -4.78 14.55
C HIS A 213 13.76 -4.97 15.24
N GLN A 214 13.40 -4.09 16.19
CA GLN A 214 12.09 -4.14 16.87
C GLN A 214 10.93 -4.00 15.88
N ALA A 215 11.01 -3.07 14.93
CA ALA A 215 10.00 -2.89 13.91
C ALA A 215 9.87 -4.12 12.99
N TRP A 216 10.98 -4.75 12.62
CA TRP A 216 10.97 -5.98 11.82
C TRP A 216 10.40 -7.17 12.59
N GLU A 217 10.82 -7.40 13.84
CA GLU A 217 10.23 -8.46 14.68
C GLU A 217 8.74 -8.26 14.91
N PHE A 218 8.30 -7.01 15.09
CA PHE A 218 6.88 -6.67 15.16
C PHE A 218 6.14 -7.05 13.86
N LEU A 219 6.70 -6.69 12.69
CA LEU A 219 6.11 -7.01 11.40
C LEU A 219 6.04 -8.52 11.15
N ILE A 220 7.09 -9.27 11.52
CA ILE A 220 7.11 -10.74 11.47
C ILE A 220 6.04 -11.33 12.40
N GLY A 221 5.89 -10.80 13.61
CA GLY A 221 4.82 -11.20 14.52
C GLY A 221 3.42 -10.99 13.92
N LYS A 222 3.21 -9.88 13.20
CA LYS A 222 1.95 -9.62 12.49
C LYS A 222 1.75 -10.51 11.27
N LYS A 223 2.84 -10.92 10.60
CA LYS A 223 2.79 -11.93 9.54
C LYS A 223 2.38 -13.30 10.09
N LEU A 224 2.92 -13.70 11.24
CA LEU A 224 2.51 -14.91 11.95
C LEU A 224 1.03 -14.86 12.33
N GLN A 225 0.57 -13.74 12.92
CA GLN A 225 -0.85 -13.52 13.21
C GLN A 225 -1.71 -13.71 11.95
N SER A 226 -1.30 -13.15 10.81
CA SER A 226 -2.02 -13.30 9.55
C SER A 226 -2.10 -14.75 9.06
N GLN A 227 -1.01 -15.51 9.14
CA GLN A 227 -0.99 -16.93 8.78
C GLN A 227 -1.87 -17.77 9.71
N TYR A 228 -1.83 -17.46 11.01
CA TYR A 228 -2.65 -18.11 12.04
C TYR A 228 -4.14 -17.90 11.76
N GLU A 229 -4.56 -16.64 11.61
CA GLU A 229 -5.96 -16.28 11.38
C GLU A 229 -6.48 -16.87 10.07
N ARG A 230 -5.68 -16.86 8.99
CA ARG A 230 -6.05 -17.51 7.72
C ARG A 230 -6.28 -19.00 7.89
N ARG A 231 -5.36 -19.70 8.56
CA ARG A 231 -5.49 -21.15 8.82
C ARG A 231 -6.72 -21.47 9.68
N MET A 232 -7.04 -20.59 10.64
CA MET A 232 -8.24 -20.74 11.47
C MET A 232 -9.52 -20.57 10.63
N ILE A 233 -9.56 -19.60 9.71
CA ILE A 233 -10.68 -19.41 8.77
C ILE A 233 -10.86 -20.66 7.88
N ASP A 234 -9.76 -21.17 7.31
CA ASP A 234 -9.80 -22.37 6.45
C ASP A 234 -10.37 -23.58 7.20
N LYS A 235 -9.97 -23.78 8.46
CA LYS A 235 -10.49 -24.84 9.33
C LYS A 235 -12.00 -24.67 9.58
N GLN A 236 -12.45 -23.48 9.95
CA GLN A 236 -13.87 -23.19 10.17
C GLN A 236 -14.69 -23.43 8.90
N PHE A 237 -14.15 -23.10 7.73
CA PHE A 237 -14.82 -23.34 6.46
C PHE A 237 -15.00 -24.84 6.20
N LEU A 238 -13.95 -25.63 6.43
CA LEU A 238 -14.00 -27.09 6.30
C LEU A 238 -15.01 -27.72 7.26
N GLU A 239 -14.98 -27.35 8.54
CA GLU A 239 -15.91 -27.86 9.56
C GLU A 239 -17.37 -27.55 9.21
N ASN A 240 -17.65 -26.36 8.67
CA ASN A 240 -18.98 -25.98 8.23
C ASN A 240 -19.43 -26.76 6.96
N SER A 241 -18.49 -27.11 6.07
CA SER A 241 -18.81 -27.85 4.83
C SER A 241 -19.19 -29.32 5.09
N GLU A 242 -18.72 -29.93 6.18
CA GLU A 242 -19.05 -31.30 6.58
C GLU A 242 -20.47 -31.42 7.22
N THR A 243 -21.15 -30.30 7.51
CA THR A 243 -22.46 -30.30 8.18
C THR A 243 -23.68 -30.34 7.26
N VAL A 244 -23.50 -30.43 5.93
CA VAL A 244 -24.62 -30.68 5.01
C VAL A 244 -24.79 -32.20 4.88
N PRO A 245 -25.83 -32.83 5.46
CA PRO A 245 -26.04 -34.24 5.30
C PRO A 245 -26.39 -34.51 3.83
N LEU A 246 -25.62 -35.36 3.15
CA LEU A 246 -26.13 -36.05 1.97
C LEU A 246 -27.34 -36.86 2.42
N THR A 247 -28.53 -36.40 2.11
CA THR A 247 -29.71 -37.26 2.08
C THR A 247 -29.48 -38.30 0.99
N THR A 248 -29.00 -39.47 1.41
CA THR A 248 -28.99 -40.69 0.60
C THR A 248 -30.44 -41.08 0.34
N THR A 249 -30.98 -40.71 -0.82
CA THR A 249 -32.12 -41.42 -1.38
C THR A 249 -31.57 -42.68 -2.06
N ASP A 250 -31.64 -43.80 -1.34
CA ASP A 250 -31.51 -45.14 -1.93
C ASP A 250 -32.62 -45.35 -2.97
N SER A 251 -32.24 -45.46 -4.25
CA SER A 251 -32.94 -46.31 -5.22
C SER A 251 -32.05 -46.56 -6.45
N HIS A 252 -31.76 -47.84 -6.68
CA HIS A 252 -31.16 -48.38 -7.89
C HIS A 252 -32.27 -48.64 -8.95
N PRO A 253 -31.97 -48.91 -10.24
CA PRO A 253 -32.53 -48.17 -11.36
C PRO A 253 -33.30 -49.08 -12.33
N ASP A 254 -34.57 -48.84 -12.60
CA ASP A 254 -35.23 -49.39 -13.79
C ASP A 254 -36.57 -48.70 -14.03
N SER A 255 -36.56 -47.69 -14.89
CA SER A 255 -37.61 -47.41 -15.89
C SER A 255 -37.36 -46.04 -16.50
N ILE A 256 -37.07 -46.05 -17.79
CA ILE A 256 -37.05 -44.89 -18.68
C ILE A 256 -38.49 -44.34 -18.72
N ASP A 257 -38.65 -43.10 -18.28
CA ASP A 257 -39.68 -42.21 -18.80
C ASP A 257 -39.02 -40.84 -19.00
N GLU A 258 -39.01 -40.42 -20.26
CA GLU A 258 -38.64 -39.08 -20.70
C GLU A 258 -39.63 -38.08 -20.12
N ASP A 259 -39.17 -37.09 -19.35
CA ASP A 259 -39.73 -35.72 -19.32
C ASP A 259 -38.96 -34.81 -18.33
N ASP A 260 -38.26 -33.83 -18.91
CA ASP A 260 -38.10 -32.42 -18.52
C ASP A 260 -37.53 -31.95 -17.13
N ASP A 261 -36.80 -30.82 -17.21
CA ASP A 261 -36.28 -29.94 -16.13
C ASP A 261 -34.91 -30.24 -15.47
N SER A 262 -33.84 -30.34 -16.28
CA SER A 262 -32.46 -30.06 -15.84
C SER A 262 -32.00 -28.66 -16.30
N GLY A 263 -32.59 -27.60 -15.73
CA GLY A 263 -32.31 -26.23 -16.18
C GLY A 263 -32.22 -25.13 -15.12
N LYS A 264 -32.37 -25.41 -13.82
CA LYS A 264 -32.61 -24.35 -12.80
C LYS A 264 -31.47 -23.98 -11.86
N VAL A 265 -30.35 -24.71 -11.81
CA VAL A 265 -29.27 -24.39 -10.86
C VAL A 265 -28.10 -23.63 -11.48
N ILE A 266 -27.97 -23.63 -12.82
CA ILE A 266 -26.89 -22.91 -13.53
C ILE A 266 -27.33 -21.49 -13.98
N LYS A 267 -28.65 -21.21 -14.03
CA LYS A 267 -29.18 -19.93 -14.52
C LYS A 267 -29.11 -18.78 -13.51
N THR A 268 -29.02 -19.04 -12.21
CA THR A 268 -28.92 -18.00 -11.18
C THR A 268 -27.52 -17.39 -11.07
N ALA A 269 -26.47 -18.15 -11.39
CA ALA A 269 -25.10 -17.63 -11.44
C ALA A 269 -24.81 -16.86 -12.75
N ALA A 270 -25.35 -17.33 -13.89
CA ALA A 270 -25.21 -16.64 -15.18
C ALA A 270 -26.02 -15.32 -15.24
N ALA A 271 -27.25 -15.29 -14.70
CA ALA A 271 -28.07 -14.07 -14.65
C ALA A 271 -27.49 -12.98 -13.73
N ALA A 272 -26.76 -13.36 -12.67
CA ALA A 272 -26.06 -12.42 -11.81
C ALA A 272 -24.81 -11.79 -12.49
N ILE A 273 -24.20 -12.52 -13.43
CA ILE A 273 -23.03 -12.06 -14.19
C ILE A 273 -23.46 -11.17 -15.38
N GLU A 274 -24.60 -11.47 -16.03
CA GLU A 274 -25.16 -10.60 -17.09
C GLU A 274 -25.80 -9.30 -16.54
N ALA A 275 -26.28 -9.28 -15.29
CA ALA A 275 -26.82 -8.07 -14.66
C ALA A 275 -25.75 -7.06 -14.21
N MET A 276 -24.46 -7.41 -14.26
CA MET A 276 -23.33 -6.50 -13.96
C MET A 276 -22.66 -5.93 -15.23
N GLY A 277 -23.18 -6.25 -16.42
CA GLY A 277 -22.59 -5.89 -17.72
C GLY A 277 -22.99 -4.54 -18.33
N ASN A 278 -23.85 -3.74 -17.68
CA ASN A 278 -24.31 -2.45 -18.24
C ASN A 278 -23.99 -1.28 -17.30
N LEU A 279 -22.75 -0.78 -17.36
CA LEU A 279 -22.41 0.59 -16.98
C LEU A 279 -22.45 1.48 -18.24
N PRO A 280 -23.17 2.62 -18.24
CA PRO A 280 -23.08 3.56 -19.34
C PRO A 280 -21.71 4.22 -19.41
N ASN A 281 -21.13 4.20 -20.61
CA ASN A 281 -19.98 5.00 -21.01
C ASN A 281 -20.21 6.48 -20.67
N LEU A 282 -19.46 7.04 -19.72
CA LEU A 282 -19.20 8.48 -19.66
C LEU A 282 -17.73 8.74 -19.98
N THR A 283 -17.48 8.88 -21.28
CA THR A 283 -16.40 9.71 -21.78
C THR A 283 -16.70 11.16 -21.39
N ASN A 284 -16.01 11.68 -20.37
CA ASN A 284 -15.73 13.10 -20.22
C ASN A 284 -14.50 13.29 -19.33
N GLN A 285 -13.33 13.20 -19.96
CA GLN A 285 -12.14 13.88 -19.47
C GLN A 285 -12.32 15.39 -19.71
N LYS A 286 -12.06 16.18 -18.66
CA LYS A 286 -12.22 17.65 -18.52
C LYS A 286 -13.53 18.08 -17.85
N GLN A 287 -13.56 18.05 -16.52
CA GLN A 287 -14.16 19.07 -15.63
C GLN A 287 -14.22 18.54 -14.18
N VAL A 288 -13.07 18.39 -13.52
CA VAL A 288 -12.98 18.41 -12.04
C VAL A 288 -11.70 19.16 -11.65
N GLN A 289 -11.58 20.40 -12.13
CA GLN A 289 -10.65 21.41 -11.64
C GLN A 289 -11.38 22.74 -11.76
N GLN A 290 -12.20 23.06 -10.77
CA GLN A 290 -12.62 24.41 -10.36
C GLN A 290 -13.88 24.27 -9.51
N GLN A 291 -13.71 24.26 -8.19
CA GLN A 291 -14.62 24.90 -7.22
C GLN A 291 -14.04 24.71 -5.81
N GLN A 292 -13.04 25.51 -5.47
CA GLN A 292 -12.76 25.92 -4.09
C GLN A 292 -12.28 27.36 -4.10
N GLN A 293 -13.23 28.28 -4.24
CA GLN A 293 -13.11 29.66 -3.79
C GLN A 293 -14.47 30.08 -3.24
N ALA A 294 -14.59 30.02 -1.92
CA ALA A 294 -15.50 30.86 -1.13
C ALA A 294 -15.07 30.81 0.33
N GLU A 295 -14.57 31.93 0.84
CA GLU A 295 -14.51 32.32 2.25
C GLU A 295 -15.31 33.63 2.41
N PRO A 296 -15.70 34.06 3.62
CA PRO A 296 -16.11 33.28 4.79
C PRO A 296 -17.41 33.83 5.40
N THR A 297 -18.11 33.05 6.23
CA THR A 297 -18.97 33.66 7.26
C THR A 297 -19.00 32.80 8.52
N ALA A 298 -18.39 33.37 9.57
CA ALA A 298 -18.59 33.19 11.01
C ALA A 298 -18.62 31.78 11.63
N LEU A 299 -17.60 31.52 12.46
CA LEU A 299 -17.56 30.48 13.50
C LEU A 299 -18.68 30.66 14.54
N SER A 300 -19.27 29.53 14.96
CA SER A 300 -19.70 29.33 16.35
C SER A 300 -19.62 27.85 16.75
N SER A 301 -18.55 27.53 17.47
CA SER A 301 -18.43 26.58 18.59
C SER A 301 -19.48 25.47 18.78
N SER A 302 -19.04 24.22 18.64
CA SER A 302 -19.02 23.25 19.76
C SER A 302 -18.21 22.03 19.35
N ALA A 303 -16.98 21.93 19.84
CA ALA A 303 -16.19 20.72 19.79
C ALA A 303 -16.86 19.66 20.70
N SER A 304 -17.72 18.83 20.12
CA SER A 304 -18.17 17.60 20.76
C SER A 304 -17.03 16.60 20.71
N LEU A 305 -16.56 16.18 21.89
CA LEU A 305 -15.57 15.10 22.07
C LEU A 305 -15.90 13.92 21.14
N ALA A 306 -15.00 13.65 20.19
CA ALA A 306 -15.16 12.57 19.23
C ALA A 306 -15.06 11.22 19.93
N SER A 307 -16.19 10.51 19.99
CA SER A 307 -16.34 9.14 20.48
C SER A 307 -15.66 8.11 19.55
N PRO A 308 -15.24 6.94 20.07
CA PRO A 308 -14.33 6.02 19.39
C PRO A 308 -15.07 5.05 18.44
N GLN A 309 -15.54 5.55 17.29
CA GLN A 309 -16.04 4.73 16.18
C GLN A 309 -14.95 4.42 15.12
N VAL A 310 -13.69 4.29 15.54
CA VAL A 310 -12.52 4.27 14.62
C VAL A 310 -12.39 2.95 13.84
N LEU A 311 -13.12 1.88 14.19
CA LEU A 311 -12.71 0.51 13.84
C LEU A 311 -13.79 -0.36 13.18
N VAL A 312 -15.00 0.16 12.98
CA VAL A 312 -15.94 -0.35 11.97
C VAL A 312 -15.85 0.60 10.79
N LEU A 313 -15.19 0.19 9.71
CA LEU A 313 -15.08 1.05 8.53
C LEU A 313 -16.47 1.23 7.94
N SER A 314 -16.98 2.47 8.00
CA SER A 314 -18.16 2.88 7.24
C SER A 314 -17.98 2.51 5.77
N HIS A 315 -19.09 2.32 5.04
CA HIS A 315 -19.05 2.05 3.60
C HIS A 315 -18.20 3.11 2.86
N LYS A 316 -18.31 4.38 3.26
CA LYS A 316 -17.46 5.46 2.75
C LYS A 316 -15.96 5.19 2.98
N GLN A 317 -15.56 4.79 4.19
CA GLN A 317 -14.17 4.46 4.49
C GLN A 317 -13.67 3.24 3.72
N GLN A 318 -14.54 2.26 3.47
CA GLN A 318 -14.20 1.10 2.63
C GLN A 318 -13.94 1.53 1.18
N LEU A 319 -14.80 2.35 0.59
CA LEU A 319 -14.59 2.90 -0.76
C LEU A 319 -13.32 3.76 -0.83
N MET A 320 -13.10 4.62 0.16
CA MET A 320 -11.85 5.41 0.24
C MET A 320 -10.62 4.50 0.34
N ARG A 321 -10.73 3.36 1.03
CA ARG A 321 -9.64 2.39 1.12
C ARG A 321 -9.39 1.71 -0.23
N ILE A 322 -10.44 1.26 -0.91
CA ILE A 322 -10.34 0.65 -2.24
C ILE A 322 -9.66 1.62 -3.22
N GLU A 323 -10.11 2.88 -3.24
CA GLU A 323 -9.50 3.89 -4.10
C GLU A 323 -8.05 4.18 -3.71
N ALA A 324 -7.76 4.19 -2.40
CA ALA A 324 -6.39 4.39 -1.94
C ALA A 324 -5.46 3.23 -2.31
N ASP A 325 -5.95 1.99 -2.25
CA ASP A 325 -5.20 0.81 -2.68
C ASP A 325 -5.00 0.79 -4.21
N ARG A 326 -6.01 1.25 -4.98
CA ARG A 326 -5.88 1.48 -6.43
C ARG A 326 -4.76 2.48 -6.74
N GLU A 327 -4.74 3.61 -6.04
CA GLU A 327 -3.71 4.65 -6.23
C GLU A 327 -2.32 4.16 -5.77
N ARG A 328 -2.22 3.39 -4.69
CA ARG A 328 -0.97 2.74 -4.27
C ARG A 328 -0.44 1.79 -5.32
N GLN A 329 -1.31 0.93 -5.88
CA GLN A 329 -0.91 -0.01 -6.93
C GLN A 329 -0.47 0.71 -8.20
N LYS A 330 -1.18 1.78 -8.57
CA LYS A 330 -0.80 2.64 -9.68
C LYS A 330 0.59 3.24 -9.45
N ARG A 331 0.84 3.86 -8.29
CA ARG A 331 2.17 4.38 -7.92
C ARG A 331 3.25 3.30 -7.99
N GLY A 332 2.97 2.09 -7.51
CA GLY A 332 3.91 0.96 -7.58
C GLY A 332 4.30 0.58 -9.01
N LYS A 333 3.42 0.83 -9.99
CA LYS A 333 3.66 0.57 -11.42
C LYS A 333 4.29 1.74 -12.17
N GLU A 334 4.15 2.97 -11.68
CA GLU A 334 4.68 4.19 -12.32
C GLU A 334 6.21 4.15 -12.52
N ASN A 335 6.93 3.44 -11.65
CA ASN A 335 8.40 3.35 -11.73
C ASN A 335 8.91 2.06 -12.39
N LEU A 336 8.04 1.12 -12.78
CA LEU A 336 8.45 -0.21 -13.26
C LEU A 336 9.25 -0.16 -14.58
N TRP A 337 8.99 0.87 -15.38
CA TRP A 337 9.62 1.14 -16.67
C TRP A 337 10.77 2.15 -16.60
N VAL A 338 11.02 2.75 -15.43
CA VAL A 338 12.09 3.72 -15.27
C VAL A 338 13.43 2.99 -15.27
N VAL A 339 14.37 3.53 -16.04
CA VAL A 339 15.76 3.08 -16.09
C VAL A 339 16.65 4.20 -15.60
N GLU A 340 17.26 4.00 -14.44
CA GLU A 340 18.14 5.00 -13.83
C GLU A 340 19.50 5.03 -14.54
N ARG A 341 19.86 6.21 -15.06
CA ARG A 341 21.15 6.46 -15.73
C ARG A 341 21.84 7.67 -15.09
N PRO A 342 22.47 7.53 -13.91
CA PRO A 342 23.13 8.65 -13.23
C PRO A 342 24.22 9.31 -14.10
N ASP A 343 24.97 8.52 -14.87
CA ASP A 343 26.01 9.02 -15.78
C ASP A 343 25.48 9.42 -17.17
N GLY A 344 24.18 9.27 -17.42
CA GLY A 344 23.55 9.49 -18.72
C GLY A 344 23.97 8.50 -19.82
N LYS A 345 24.79 7.50 -19.51
CA LYS A 345 25.29 6.48 -20.44
C LYS A 345 24.53 5.17 -20.30
N PHE A 346 24.47 4.42 -21.40
CA PHE A 346 23.96 3.05 -21.39
C PHE A 346 24.95 2.12 -20.69
N SER A 347 24.45 1.33 -19.74
CA SER A 347 25.24 0.31 -19.05
C SER A 347 24.96 -1.07 -19.63
N TYR A 348 25.97 -1.94 -19.65
CA TYR A 348 25.77 -3.34 -20.03
C TYR A 348 24.77 -4.05 -19.09
N ASN A 349 24.77 -3.69 -17.80
CA ASN A 349 23.81 -4.23 -16.83
C ASN A 349 22.36 -3.80 -17.13
N GLU A 350 22.18 -2.58 -17.65
CA GLU A 350 20.86 -2.14 -18.13
C GLU A 350 20.38 -3.03 -19.28
N PHE A 351 21.24 -3.27 -20.27
CA PHE A 351 20.92 -4.15 -21.39
C PHE A 351 20.56 -5.56 -20.91
N LEU A 352 21.36 -6.15 -20.02
CA LEU A 352 21.12 -7.49 -19.50
C LEU A 352 19.79 -7.58 -18.74
N ASN A 353 19.47 -6.57 -17.93
CA ASN A 353 18.20 -6.48 -17.21
C ASN A 353 17.00 -6.37 -18.16
N ILE A 354 17.12 -5.63 -19.26
CA ILE A 354 16.08 -5.52 -20.28
C ILE A 354 15.95 -6.84 -21.05
N TYR A 355 17.07 -7.42 -21.47
CA TYR A 355 17.11 -8.67 -22.22
C TYR A 355 16.47 -9.83 -21.44
N ASN A 356 16.79 -9.96 -20.16
CA ASN A 356 16.25 -11.02 -19.29
C ASN A 356 14.76 -10.86 -18.97
N ARG A 357 14.13 -9.71 -19.27
CA ARG A 357 12.69 -9.51 -19.10
C ARG A 357 11.87 -10.10 -20.24
N PHE A 358 12.48 -10.34 -21.40
CA PHE A 358 11.78 -10.80 -22.58
C PHE A 358 11.94 -12.31 -22.73
N ASP A 359 10.83 -12.97 -23.03
CA ASP A 359 10.81 -14.38 -23.37
C ASP A 359 11.31 -14.62 -24.79
N ALA A 360 11.63 -15.88 -25.09
CA ALA A 360 11.94 -16.29 -26.45
C ALA A 360 10.75 -16.01 -27.38
N PHE A 361 11.06 -15.66 -28.62
CA PHE A 361 10.06 -15.38 -29.65
C PHE A 361 9.01 -16.50 -29.75
N ASN A 362 7.74 -16.13 -29.63
CA ASN A 362 6.62 -17.02 -29.80
C ASN A 362 5.95 -16.75 -31.15
N LYS A 363 6.05 -17.72 -32.06
CA LYS A 363 5.54 -17.61 -33.43
C LYS A 363 4.03 -17.38 -33.50
N GLU A 364 3.23 -17.84 -32.55
CA GLU A 364 1.77 -17.70 -32.62
C GLU A 364 1.28 -16.33 -32.12
N SER A 365 1.84 -15.82 -31.01
CA SER A 365 1.48 -14.50 -30.47
C SER A 365 2.14 -13.36 -31.24
N ASP A 366 3.44 -13.50 -31.53
CA ASP A 366 4.26 -12.37 -31.97
C ASP A 366 4.13 -12.14 -33.48
N MET A 367 3.84 -13.18 -34.27
CA MET A 367 3.62 -13.03 -35.71
C MET A 367 2.39 -12.17 -36.03
N ASN A 368 1.35 -12.18 -35.19
CA ASN A 368 0.19 -11.33 -35.41
C ASN A 368 0.58 -9.85 -35.35
N ILE A 369 1.39 -9.46 -34.36
CA ILE A 369 1.90 -8.09 -34.20
C ILE A 369 2.82 -7.72 -35.38
N ILE A 370 3.70 -8.63 -35.79
CA ILE A 370 4.62 -8.41 -36.92
C ILE A 370 3.85 -8.23 -38.23
N ASN A 371 2.83 -9.05 -38.48
CA ASN A 371 2.02 -8.98 -39.68
C ASN A 371 1.21 -7.68 -39.71
N GLU A 372 0.60 -7.29 -38.60
CA GLU A 372 -0.11 -6.00 -38.46
C GLU A 372 0.82 -4.81 -38.73
N LEU A 373 2.03 -4.81 -38.18
CA LEU A 373 3.04 -3.78 -38.45
C LEU A 373 3.47 -3.74 -39.92
N ASN A 374 3.65 -4.89 -40.57
CA ASN A 374 3.99 -4.96 -41.99
C ASN A 374 2.84 -4.47 -42.87
N GLU A 375 1.59 -4.79 -42.52
CA GLU A 375 0.40 -4.30 -43.21
C GLU A 375 0.30 -2.77 -43.11
N LEU A 376 0.50 -2.21 -41.91
CA LEU A 376 0.59 -0.76 -41.72
C LEU A 376 1.71 -0.14 -42.56
N TYR A 377 2.89 -0.75 -42.59
CA TYR A 377 4.02 -0.27 -43.39
C TYR A 377 3.68 -0.25 -44.89
N THR A 378 3.12 -1.34 -45.42
CA THR A 378 2.74 -1.42 -46.83
C THR A 378 1.63 -0.44 -47.19
N THR A 379 0.69 -0.18 -46.29
CA THR A 379 -0.40 0.79 -46.46
C THR A 379 0.12 2.23 -46.47
N CYS A 380 1.14 2.54 -45.66
CA CYS A 380 1.75 3.87 -45.58
C CYS A 380 2.78 4.14 -46.69
N LYS A 381 3.39 3.10 -47.27
CA LYS A 381 4.43 3.18 -48.32
C LYS A 381 4.06 4.05 -49.54
N PRO A 382 2.82 4.05 -50.07
CA PRO A 382 2.45 4.88 -51.22
C PRO A 382 2.40 6.38 -50.90
N PHE A 383 2.28 6.76 -49.63
CA PHE A 383 2.28 8.16 -49.18
C PHE A 383 3.69 8.72 -48.99
N MET A 384 4.73 7.88 -49.02
CA MET A 384 6.12 8.29 -49.07
C MET A 384 6.51 8.50 -50.54
N ALA A 385 6.17 9.66 -51.10
CA ALA A 385 6.61 10.00 -52.46
C ALA A 385 8.14 9.87 -52.56
N PRO A 386 8.69 9.33 -53.66
CA PRO A 386 10.13 9.31 -53.85
C PRO A 386 10.61 10.75 -53.89
N VAL A 387 11.57 11.10 -53.04
CA VAL A 387 12.37 12.31 -53.23
C VAL A 387 13.04 12.12 -54.59
N THR A 388 12.46 12.72 -55.63
CA THR A 388 12.99 12.63 -56.98
C THR A 388 14.39 13.20 -56.96
N SER A 389 15.37 12.32 -57.16
CA SER A 389 16.75 12.65 -57.42
C SER A 389 16.85 13.38 -58.76
N SER A 390 16.43 14.65 -58.80
CA SER A 390 16.94 15.58 -59.79
C SER A 390 18.33 15.98 -59.30
N THR A 391 19.37 15.36 -59.86
CA THR A 391 20.73 15.88 -59.83
C THR A 391 20.72 17.30 -60.43
N PRO A 392 21.18 18.34 -59.70
CA PRO A 392 21.72 19.52 -60.34
C PRO A 392 23.24 19.36 -60.41
N SER A 393 23.74 19.50 -61.63
CA SER A 393 25.13 19.71 -62.00
C SER A 393 25.89 20.59 -61.01
N SER A 394 27.10 20.14 -60.64
CA SER A 394 28.27 20.94 -60.28
C SER A 394 28.02 22.41 -59.86
N ALA A 395 27.81 22.64 -58.57
CA ALA A 395 28.09 23.94 -57.95
C ALA A 395 28.67 23.71 -56.55
N SER A 396 29.90 24.19 -56.37
CA SER A 396 30.56 24.64 -55.13
C SER A 396 30.39 23.80 -53.86
N LYS A 397 31.52 23.31 -53.34
CA LYS A 397 31.68 22.88 -51.94
C LYS A 397 31.21 23.99 -50.98
N GLU A 398 30.01 23.86 -50.43
CA GLU A 398 29.61 24.57 -49.22
C GLU A 398 29.01 23.57 -48.24
N HIS A 399 29.58 23.55 -47.03
CA HIS A 399 29.11 22.74 -45.91
C HIS A 399 27.61 23.01 -45.64
N PRO A 400 26.80 21.98 -45.32
CA PRO A 400 25.47 22.24 -44.80
C PRO A 400 25.58 23.06 -43.51
N PRO A 401 24.70 24.05 -43.29
CA PRO A 401 24.77 24.91 -42.13
C PRO A 401 24.60 24.06 -40.87
N SER A 402 25.48 24.32 -39.90
CA SER A 402 25.34 23.90 -38.51
C SER A 402 23.87 23.97 -38.09
N TYR A 403 23.30 22.86 -37.64
CA TYR A 403 22.03 22.88 -36.92
C TYR A 403 22.20 23.85 -35.75
N SER A 404 21.63 25.03 -35.92
CA SER A 404 21.40 26.00 -34.87
C SER A 404 20.84 25.24 -33.66
N LYS A 405 21.64 25.18 -32.59
CA LYS A 405 21.19 24.74 -31.27
C LYS A 405 19.91 25.52 -30.98
N ARG A 406 18.75 24.85 -31.01
CA ARG A 406 17.59 25.41 -30.32
C ARG A 406 18.04 25.61 -28.87
N PRO A 407 17.99 26.84 -28.33
CA PRO A 407 18.33 27.03 -26.94
C PRO A 407 17.31 26.23 -26.12
N MET A 408 17.83 25.31 -25.30
CA MET A 408 17.07 24.69 -24.23
C MET A 408 16.35 25.79 -23.44
N PRO A 409 15.07 25.62 -23.07
CA PRO A 409 14.41 26.59 -22.20
C PRO A 409 15.20 26.66 -20.90
N GLN A 410 15.82 27.81 -20.65
CA GLN A 410 16.49 28.09 -19.39
C GLN A 410 15.41 28.12 -18.31
N TYR A 411 15.37 27.07 -17.48
CA TYR A 411 14.73 27.15 -16.19
C TYR A 411 15.45 28.24 -15.41
N LYS A 412 14.79 29.40 -15.28
CA LYS A 412 15.20 30.44 -14.34
C LYS A 412 15.17 29.80 -12.95
N ARG A 413 16.35 29.50 -12.39
CA ARG A 413 16.52 29.41 -10.94
C ARG A 413 16.13 30.78 -10.38
N SER A 414 14.92 30.88 -9.84
CA SER A 414 14.59 31.93 -8.90
C SER A 414 15.58 31.81 -7.74
N LYS A 415 16.40 32.85 -7.57
CA LYS A 415 17.22 33.03 -6.39
C LYS A 415 16.31 33.27 -5.19
N ILE A 416 16.78 32.75 -4.06
CA ILE A 416 16.31 32.89 -2.67
C ILE A 416 15.29 31.82 -2.29
#